data_AF-A0A8S3YH68-F1
#
_entry.id   AF-A0A8S3YH68-F1
#
_cell.length_a   1.000
_cell.length_b   1.000
_cell.length_c   1.000
_cell.angle_alpha   90.00
_cell.angle_beta   90.00
_cell.angle_gamma   90.00
#
_symmetry.space_group_name_H-M   'P 1'
#
loop_
_entity.id
_entity.type
_entity.pdbx_description
1 polymer ?
#
loop_
_entity_poly.entity_id
_entity_poly.type
_entity_poly.pdbx_seq_one_letter_code
_entity_poly.pdbx_strand_id
1 'polypeptide(L)'
;ADLQTILVRSCWSELFTLGLAQCSATMCLPTMLAAILNHLQASLQRGDHTNQDKVKSVIEHIIRLQDYVTHAQNLSISATEYAYLKTLVLFAP
;
A
#
# COMPACT_ATOMS: atom_id res chain seq x y z
N ALA A 1 4.81 0.03 -27.76
CA ALA A 1 4.46 -0.71 -26.53
C ALA A 1 5.45 -0.43 -25.40
N ASP A 2 6.71 -0.13 -25.71
CA ASP A 2 7.77 0.02 -24.71
C ASP A 2 7.58 1.21 -23.77
N LEU A 3 7.19 2.38 -24.29
CA LEU A 3 7.01 3.58 -23.45
C LEU A 3 5.93 3.40 -22.37
N GLN A 4 4.76 2.87 -22.71
CA GLN A 4 3.69 2.64 -21.73
C GLN A 4 4.12 1.65 -20.64
N THR A 5 4.87 0.61 -21.04
CA THR A 5 5.42 -0.37 -20.10
C THR A 5 6.46 0.27 -19.19
N ILE A 6 7.31 1.14 -19.72
CA ILE A 6 8.32 1.89 -18.95
C ILE A 6 7.62 2.79 -17.93
N LEU A 7 6.65 3.60 -18.34
CA LEU A 7 5.93 4.52 -17.46
C LEU A 7 5.30 3.78 -16.28
N VAL A 8 4.55 2.71 -16.55
CA VAL A 8 3.92 1.91 -15.49
C VAL A 8 4.98 1.25 -14.61
N ARG A 9 6.06 0.69 -15.18
CA ARG A 9 7.11 0.03 -14.39
C ARG A 9 7.82 1.00 -13.43
N SER A 10 7.92 2.28 -13.78
CA SER A 10 8.54 3.29 -12.93
C SER A 10 7.68 3.69 -11.72
N CYS A 11 6.35 3.57 -11.80
CA CYS A 11 5.44 4.11 -10.78
C CYS A 11 4.34 3.14 -10.30
N TRP A 12 4.43 1.84 -10.66
CA TRP A 12 3.36 0.87 -10.38
C TRP A 12 3.01 0.75 -8.90
N SER A 13 4.00 0.84 -8.01
CA SER A 13 3.81 0.73 -6.55
C SER A 13 3.02 1.91 -5.99
N GLU A 14 3.24 3.11 -6.53
CA GLU A 14 2.52 4.33 -6.15
C GLU A 14 1.08 4.29 -6.68
N LEU A 15 0.90 3.90 -7.95
CA LEU A 15 -0.43 3.68 -8.54
C LEU A 15 -1.23 2.62 -7.79
N PHE A 16 -0.58 1.53 -7.39
CA PHE A 16 -1.17 0.48 -6.59
C PHE A 16 -1.59 0.99 -5.21
N THR A 17 -0.73 1.76 -4.54
CA THR A 17 -1.02 2.35 -3.22
C THR A 17 -2.19 3.33 -3.28
N LEU A 18 -2.24 4.19 -4.31
CA LEU A 18 -3.39 5.06 -4.59
C LEU A 18 -4.67 4.25 -4.84
N GLY A 19 -4.56 3.15 -5.58
CA GLY A 19 -5.66 2.21 -5.83
C GLY A 19 -6.19 1.60 -4.53
N LEU A 20 -5.30 1.10 -3.67
CA LEU A 20 -5.64 0.52 -2.38
C LEU A 20 -6.37 1.52 -1.47
N ALA A 21 -5.92 2.77 -1.41
CA ALA A 21 -6.60 3.81 -0.65
C ALA A 21 -8.00 4.07 -1.23
N GLN A 22 -8.12 4.20 -2.54
CA GLN A 22 -9.39 4.47 -3.22
C GLN A 22 -10.43 3.34 -3.00
N CYS A 23 -10.03 2.07 -3.00
CA CYS A 23 -10.92 0.93 -2.80
C CYS A 23 -10.89 0.35 -1.38
N SER A 24 -10.29 1.06 -0.41
CA SER A 24 -10.05 0.58 0.95
C SER A 24 -11.31 0.05 1.66
N ALA A 25 -12.45 0.74 1.49
CA ALA A 25 -13.74 0.34 2.05
C ALA A 25 -14.28 -0.94 1.37
N THR A 26 -14.29 -0.99 0.04
CA THR A 26 -14.78 -2.16 -0.73
C THR A 26 -13.94 -3.41 -0.45
N MET A 27 -12.64 -3.25 -0.21
CA MET A 27 -11.72 -4.35 0.02
C MET A 27 -11.63 -4.78 1.49
N CYS A 28 -12.24 -4.05 2.43
CA CYS A 28 -12.00 -4.23 3.87
C CYS A 28 -10.50 -4.19 4.23
N LEU A 29 -9.75 -3.30 3.56
CA LEU A 29 -8.29 -3.25 3.63
C LEU A 29 -7.75 -3.10 5.06
N PRO A 30 -8.32 -2.27 5.97
CA PRO A 30 -7.86 -2.18 7.35
C PRO A 30 -7.90 -3.52 8.08
N THR A 31 -8.97 -4.30 7.90
CA THR A 31 -9.14 -5.61 8.53
C THR A 31 -8.14 -6.62 7.99
N MET A 32 -7.91 -6.63 6.67
CA MET A 32 -6.92 -7.50 6.05
C MET A 32 -5.50 -7.20 6.56
N LEU A 33 -5.11 -5.92 6.59
CA LEU A 33 -3.80 -5.50 7.06
C LEU A 33 -3.59 -5.80 8.55
N ALA A 34 -4.61 -5.62 9.39
CA ALA A 34 -4.55 -5.99 10.80
C ALA A 34 -4.38 -7.51 11.00
N ALA A 35 -5.07 -8.34 10.22
CA ALA A 35 -4.91 -9.79 10.30
C ALA A 35 -3.49 -10.25 9.90
N ILE A 36 -2.93 -9.66 8.84
CA ILE A 36 -1.56 -9.93 8.40
C ILE A 36 -0.56 -9.47 9.48
N LEU A 37 -0.74 -8.27 10.03
CA LEU A 37 0.11 -7.73 11.09
C LEU A 37 0.14 -8.65 12.31
N ASN A 38 -1.03 -9.10 12.78
CA ASN A 38 -1.14 -10.04 13.90
C ASN A 38 -0.44 -11.37 13.60
N HIS A 39 -0.59 -11.90 12.38
CA HIS A 39 0.09 -13.13 11.98
C HIS A 39 1.62 -13.01 12.00
N LEU A 40 2.15 -11.91 11.47
CA LEU A 40 3.59 -11.63 11.44
C LEU A 40 4.17 -11.35 12.83
N GLN A 41 3.43 -10.66 13.69
CA GLN A 41 3.83 -10.46 15.09
C GLN A 41 3.88 -11.80 15.83
N ALA A 42 2.88 -12.68 15.64
CA ALA A 42 2.88 -14.01 16.21
C ALA A 42 4.04 -14.89 15.68
N SER A 43 4.42 -14.75 14.41
CA SER A 43 5.57 -15.49 13.87
C SER A 43 6.90 -15.05 14.48
N LEU A 44 7.06 -13.75 14.80
CA LEU A 44 8.23 -13.25 15.51
C LEU A 44 8.31 -13.82 16.94
N GLN A 45 7.18 -13.88 17.65
CA GLN A 45 7.11 -14.43 19.01
C GLN A 45 7.44 -15.93 19.06
N ARG A 46 7.10 -16.68 18.00
CA ARG A 46 7.42 -18.10 17.88
C ARG A 46 8.90 -18.39 17.62
N GLY A 47 9.73 -17.37 17.41
CA GLY A 47 11.16 -17.57 17.21
C GLY A 47 11.50 -18.27 15.89
N ASP A 48 10.88 -17.89 14.78
CA ASP A 48 11.40 -18.28 13.46
C ASP A 48 12.59 -17.35 13.11
N HIS A 49 13.82 -17.78 13.44
CA HIS A 49 15.02 -16.93 13.46
C HIS A 49 15.52 -16.59 12.05
N THR A 50 15.10 -17.34 11.04
CA THR A 50 15.69 -17.29 9.69
C THR A 50 15.27 -16.06 8.88
N ASN A 51 14.22 -15.32 9.29
CA ASN A 51 13.67 -14.20 8.53
C ASN A 51 13.18 -13.01 9.38
N GLN A 52 13.62 -12.86 10.64
CA GLN A 52 13.10 -11.83 11.55
C GLN A 52 13.18 -10.41 10.98
N ASP A 53 14.31 -10.03 10.36
CA ASP A 53 14.49 -8.67 9.84
C ASP A 53 13.57 -8.38 8.65
N LYS A 54 13.33 -9.39 7.79
CA LYS A 54 12.37 -9.28 6.69
C LYS A 54 10.95 -9.13 7.23
N VAL A 55 10.59 -9.90 8.26
CA VAL A 55 9.28 -9.81 8.90
C VAL A 55 9.07 -8.43 9.53
N LYS A 56 10.06 -7.89 10.23
CA LYS A 56 10.01 -6.51 10.77
C LYS A 56 9.83 -5.48 9.66
N SER A 57 10.57 -5.59 8.56
CA SER A 57 10.43 -4.70 7.40
C SER A 57 9.02 -4.74 6.79
N VAL A 58 8.42 -5.92 6.66
CA VAL A 58 7.05 -6.07 6.17
C VAL A 58 6.04 -5.46 7.16
N ILE A 59 6.24 -5.66 8.47
CA ILE A 59 5.43 -5.02 9.51
C ILE A 59 5.46 -3.49 9.37
N GLU A 60 6.64 -2.89 9.22
CA GLU A 60 6.78 -1.44 9.02
C GLU A 60 6.06 -0.96 7.76
N HIS A 61 6.16 -1.69 6.65
CA HIS A 61 5.45 -1.34 5.41
C HIS A 61 3.93 -1.41 5.58
N ILE A 62 3.42 -2.42 6.30
CA ILE A 62 1.99 -2.54 6.60
C ILE A 62 1.51 -1.35 7.42
N ILE A 63 2.26 -0.94 8.45
CA ILE A 63 1.92 0.22 9.29
C ILE A 63 1.88 1.49 8.45
N ARG A 64 2.92 1.77 7.66
CA ARG A 64 2.96 2.95 6.77
C ARG A 64 1.80 2.97 5.78
N LEU A 65 1.41 1.82 5.25
CA LEU A 65 0.26 1.71 4.35
C LEU A 65 -1.06 1.98 5.08
N GLN A 66 -1.24 1.47 6.30
CA GLN A 66 -2.42 1.78 7.13
C GLN A 66 -2.52 3.27 7.42
N ASP A 67 -1.40 3.89 7.80
CA ASP A 67 -1.34 5.34 8.03
C ASP A 67 -1.73 6.09 6.75
N TYR A 68 -1.12 5.75 5.61
CA TYR A 68 -1.43 6.37 4.33
C TYR A 68 -2.92 6.29 3.98
N VAL A 69 -3.53 5.09 4.08
CA VAL A 69 -4.95 4.88 3.78
C VAL A 69 -5.83 5.71 4.72
N THR A 70 -5.49 5.75 6.01
CA THR A 70 -6.24 6.54 7.01
C THR A 70 -6.19 8.03 6.69
N HIS A 71 -5.02 8.57 6.34
CA HIS A 71 -4.89 9.97 5.94
C HIS A 71 -5.67 10.28 4.65
N ALA A 72 -5.61 9.39 3.66
CA ALA A 72 -6.35 9.56 2.41
C ALA A 72 -7.87 9.55 2.64
N GLN A 73 -8.37 8.70 3.54
CA GLN A 73 -9.78 8.67 3.94
C GLN A 73 -10.19 9.96 4.66
N ASN A 74 -9.36 10.47 5.56
CA ASN A 74 -9.64 11.72 6.30
C ASN A 74 -9.70 12.94 5.36
N LEU A 75 -8.94 12.92 4.27
CA LEU A 75 -8.97 13.96 3.23
C LEU A 75 -10.21 13.89 2.33
N SER A 76 -11.00 12.80 2.40
CA SER A 76 -12.20 12.60 1.57
C SER A 76 -11.96 12.78 0.07
N ILE A 77 -10.83 12.25 -0.41
CA ILE A 77 -10.40 12.37 -1.81
C ILE A 77 -11.46 11.76 -2.75
N SER A 78 -11.96 12.56 -3.68
CA SER A 78 -12.96 12.14 -4.66
C SER A 78 -12.39 11.23 -5.74
N ALA A 79 -13.26 10.52 -6.46
CA ALA A 79 -12.85 9.67 -7.57
C ALA A 79 -12.10 10.46 -8.67
N THR A 80 -12.50 11.70 -8.92
CA THR A 80 -11.86 12.60 -9.88
C THR A 80 -10.46 13.01 -9.41
N GLU A 81 -10.29 13.36 -8.14
CA GLU A 81 -8.97 13.69 -7.57
C GLU A 81 -8.02 12.48 -7.60
N TYR A 82 -8.52 11.27 -7.31
CA TYR A 82 -7.73 10.05 -7.48
C TYR A 82 -7.28 9.83 -8.93
N ALA A 83 -8.13 10.15 -9.91
CA ALA A 83 -7.75 10.06 -11.32
C ALA A 83 -6.59 11.04 -11.62
N TYR A 84 -6.68 12.28 -11.16
CA TYR A 84 -5.61 13.26 -11.32
C TYR A 84 -4.32 12.86 -10.61
N LEU A 85 -4.38 12.38 -9.37
CA LEU A 85 -3.21 11.89 -8.63
C LEU A 85 -2.51 10.75 -9.37
N LYS A 86 -3.28 9.79 -9.90
CA LYS A 86 -2.73 8.69 -10.71
C LYS A 86 -2.09 9.19 -12.01
N THR A 87 -2.69 10.18 -12.67
CA THR A 87 -2.10 10.81 -13.86
C THR A 87 -0.79 11.54 -13.52
N LEU A 88 -0.76 12.30 -12.42
CA LEU A 88 0.45 12.98 -11.96
C LEU A 88 1.59 12.00 -11.67
N VAL A 89 1.28 10.89 -10.99
CA VAL A 89 2.24 9.81 -10.71
C VAL A 89 2.73 9.14 -12.00
N LEU A 90 1.82 8.86 -12.94
CA LEU A 90 2.16 8.18 -14.20
C LEU A 90 3.09 9.02 -15.10
N PHE A 91 2.99 10.34 -15.02
CA PHE A 91 3.78 11.28 -15.84
C PHE A 91 4.77 12.11 -15.00
N ALA A 92 5.12 11.65 -13.81
CA ALA A 92 6.18 12.25 -13.01
C ALA A 92 7.55 12.02 -13.72
N PRO A 93 8.38 13.06 -13.88
CA PRO A 93 9.67 12.97 -14.57
C PRO A 93 10.74 12.19 -13.79
#